data_AF-A0AAN8CD49-F1
#
_entry.id   AF-A0AAN8CD49-F1
#
_cell.length_a   1.000
_cell.length_b   1.000
_cell.length_c   1.000
_cell.angle_alpha   90.00
_cell.angle_beta   90.00
_cell.angle_gamma   90.00
#
_symmetry.space_group_name_H-M   'P 1'
#
loop_
_entity.id
_entity.type
_entity.pdbx_description
1 polymer ?
#
loop_
_entity_poly.entity_id
_entity_poly.type
_entity_poly.pdbx_seq_one_letter_code
_entity_poly.pdbx_strand_id
1 'polypeptide(L)'
;MSAEDSHWLDWVTKQFESIAGDDKEIDIDEFKTALKVKESFFAERFFALFDSDGSGSISLTELLEALQLLIHGSESDKLHFLFQVYDVDGIKL
;
A
#
# COMPACT_ATOMS: atom_id res chain seq x y z
N MET A 1 13.31 17.68 1.19
CA MET A 1 11.83 17.68 1.17
C MET A 1 11.35 19.06 0.80
N SER A 2 10.56 19.13 -0.26
CA SER A 2 9.88 20.34 -0.71
C SER A 2 8.71 20.69 0.22
N ALA A 3 8.14 21.90 0.10
CA ALA A 3 6.94 22.27 0.84
C ALA A 3 5.71 21.43 0.44
N GLU A 4 5.67 20.95 -0.81
CA GLU A 4 4.61 20.05 -1.31
C GLU A 4 4.69 18.67 -0.63
N ASP A 5 5.90 18.15 -0.42
CA ASP A 5 6.11 16.86 0.27
C ASP A 5 5.55 16.88 1.70
N SER A 6 5.68 18.03 2.39
CA SER A 6 5.18 18.18 3.76
C SER A 6 3.66 18.15 3.83
N HIS A 7 2.98 18.74 2.85
CA HIS A 7 1.52 18.78 2.82
C HIS A 7 0.92 17.45 2.36
N TRP A 8 1.63 16.75 1.46
CA TRP A 8 1.31 15.37 1.08
C TRP A 8 1.40 14.41 2.27
N LEU A 9 2.50 14.45 3.03
CA LEU A 9 2.69 13.56 4.20
C LEU A 9 1.63 13.78 5.30
N ASP A 10 1.27 15.03 5.57
CA ASP A 10 0.19 15.36 6.52
C ASP A 10 -1.16 14.81 6.04
N TRP A 11 -1.44 14.94 4.74
CA TRP A 11 -2.65 14.38 4.15
C TRP A 11 -2.69 12.85 4.22
N VAL A 12 -1.61 12.17 3.83
CA VAL A 12 -1.52 10.70 3.87
C VAL A 12 -1.70 10.18 5.29
N THR A 13 -1.02 10.79 6.27
CA THR A 13 -1.12 10.39 7.67
C THR A 13 -2.56 10.51 8.18
N LYS A 14 -3.26 11.60 7.85
CA LYS A 14 -4.66 11.78 8.24
C LYS A 14 -5.60 10.78 7.57
N GLN A 15 -5.33 10.40 6.32
CA GLN A 15 -6.10 9.35 5.65
C GLN A 15 -5.87 7.99 6.30
N PHE A 16 -4.61 7.67 6.63
CA PHE A 16 -4.27 6.44 7.35
C PHE A 16 -5.03 6.35 8.67
N GLU A 17 -4.95 7.38 9.51
CA GLU A 17 -5.65 7.42 10.81
C GLU A 17 -7.17 7.27 10.67
N SER A 18 -7.76 7.80 9.59
CA SER A 18 -9.19 7.64 9.31
C SER A 18 -9.59 6.23 8.91
N ILE A 19 -8.66 5.43 8.37
CA ILE A 19 -8.93 4.07 7.90
C ILE A 19 -8.61 3.05 9.00
N ALA A 20 -7.45 3.19 9.64
CA ALA A 20 -6.93 2.27 10.67
C ALA A 20 -7.67 2.34 12.01
N GLY A 21 -8.45 3.41 12.27
CA GLY A 21 -9.17 3.55 13.53
C GLY A 21 -8.25 3.55 14.77
N ASP A 22 -8.62 2.78 15.80
CA ASP A 22 -8.01 2.85 17.13
C ASP A 22 -6.72 2.02 17.29
N ASP A 23 -6.56 0.94 16.52
CA ASP A 23 -5.40 0.04 16.62
C ASP A 23 -4.19 0.53 15.81
N LYS A 24 -4.42 1.50 14.92
CA LYS A 24 -3.41 2.17 14.07
C LYS A 24 -2.73 1.21 13.10
N GLU A 25 -3.43 0.18 12.70
CA GLU A 25 -3.05 -0.75 11.66
C GLU A 25 -4.18 -0.79 10.62
N ILE A 26 -3.88 -1.03 9.34
CA ILE A 26 -4.92 -1.22 8.33
C ILE A 26 -5.03 -2.72 8.02
N ASP A 27 -6.16 -3.33 8.38
CA ASP A 27 -6.44 -4.72 8.01
C ASP A 27 -6.95 -4.83 6.55
N ILE A 28 -7.08 -6.07 6.06
CA ILE A 28 -7.50 -6.32 4.67
C ILE A 28 -8.92 -5.82 4.38
N ASP A 29 -9.83 -5.84 5.36
CA ASP A 29 -11.21 -5.43 5.20
C ASP A 29 -11.32 -3.91 5.18
N GLU A 30 -10.56 -3.23 6.04
CA GLU A 30 -10.37 -1.78 6.05
C GLU A 30 -9.74 -1.30 4.74
N PHE A 31 -8.71 -1.99 4.26
CA PHE A 31 -8.05 -1.70 2.99
C PHE A 31 -9.02 -1.81 1.80
N LYS A 32 -9.77 -2.92 1.72
CA LYS A 32 -10.81 -3.14 0.69
C LYS A 32 -11.90 -2.06 0.75
N THR A 33 -12.31 -1.68 1.96
CA THR A 33 -13.31 -0.64 2.19
C THR A 33 -12.81 0.73 1.76
N ALA A 34 -11.57 1.09 2.12
CA ALA A 34 -10.93 2.35 1.74
C ALA A 34 -10.82 2.51 0.22
N LEU A 35 -10.46 1.43 -0.48
CA LEU A 35 -10.38 1.40 -1.95
C LEU A 35 -11.76 1.27 -2.63
N LYS A 36 -12.84 1.06 -1.87
CA LYS A 36 -14.20 0.82 -2.39
C LYS A 36 -14.25 -0.35 -3.38
N VAL A 37 -13.41 -1.35 -3.18
CA VAL A 37 -13.37 -2.55 -4.01
C VAL A 37 -14.02 -3.70 -3.25
N LYS A 38 -15.05 -4.31 -3.84
CA LYS A 38 -15.61 -5.57 -3.32
C LYS A 38 -14.85 -6.72 -3.95
N GLU A 39 -14.20 -7.54 -3.11
CA GLU A 39 -13.50 -8.77 -3.49
C GLU A 39 -12.76 -8.66 -4.82
N SER A 40 -11.76 -7.78 -4.85
CA SER A 40 -10.86 -7.70 -5.98
C SER A 40 -9.68 -8.63 -5.74
N PHE A 41 -9.46 -9.56 -6.67
CA PHE A 41 -8.22 -10.32 -6.79
C PHE A 41 -6.97 -9.43 -6.68
N PHE A 42 -7.06 -8.18 -7.14
CA PHE A 42 -5.98 -7.22 -7.00
C PHE A 42 -5.85 -6.68 -5.58
N ALA A 43 -6.94 -6.49 -4.82
CA ALA A 43 -6.88 -5.89 -3.48
C ALA A 43 -6.01 -6.72 -2.53
N GLU A 44 -6.16 -8.04 -2.52
CA GLU A 44 -5.35 -8.94 -1.68
C GLU A 44 -3.87 -8.93 -2.09
N ARG A 45 -3.60 -8.80 -3.39
CA ARG A 45 -2.24 -8.73 -3.90
C ARG A 45 -1.58 -7.39 -3.62
N PHE A 46 -2.31 -6.29 -3.79
CA PHE A 46 -1.83 -4.97 -3.37
C PHE A 46 -1.59 -4.92 -1.86
N PHE A 47 -2.49 -5.51 -1.07
CA PHE A 47 -2.31 -5.60 0.37
C PHE A 47 -1.02 -6.34 0.73
N ALA A 48 -0.77 -7.51 0.15
CA ALA A 48 0.44 -8.29 0.38
C ALA A 48 1.74 -7.59 -0.07
N LEU A 49 1.67 -6.59 -0.97
CA LEU A 49 2.83 -5.78 -1.33
C LEU A 49 3.08 -4.63 -0.36
N PHE A 50 2.06 -4.23 0.39
CA PHE A 50 2.18 -3.18 1.40
C PHE A 50 2.56 -3.80 2.74
N ASP A 51 1.95 -4.93 3.12
CA ASP A 51 2.31 -5.76 4.29
C ASP A 51 3.63 -6.50 4.04
N SER A 52 4.73 -5.77 4.23
CA SER A 52 6.08 -6.20 3.88
C SER A 52 6.64 -7.22 4.88
N ASP A 53 6.17 -7.16 6.12
CA ASP A 53 6.58 -8.06 7.19
C ASP A 53 5.66 -9.29 7.33
N GLY A 54 4.52 -9.30 6.64
CA GLY A 54 3.56 -10.40 6.65
C GLY A 54 2.77 -10.50 7.95
N SER A 55 2.58 -9.37 8.64
CA SER A 55 1.83 -9.27 9.89
C SER A 55 0.33 -9.53 9.71
N GLY A 56 -0.18 -9.39 8.47
CA GLY A 56 -1.61 -9.39 8.16
C GLY A 56 -2.26 -8.02 8.35
N SER A 57 -1.46 -6.97 8.52
CA SER A 57 -1.86 -5.57 8.67
C SER A 57 -0.88 -4.66 7.94
N ILE A 58 -1.29 -3.44 7.61
CA ILE A 58 -0.40 -2.42 7.03
C ILE A 58 -0.19 -1.32 8.06
N SER A 59 1.06 -1.15 8.46
CA SER A 59 1.47 -0.04 9.32
C SER A 59 1.62 1.26 8.54
N LEU A 60 1.63 2.41 9.25
CA LEU A 60 1.88 3.71 8.61
C LEU A 60 3.22 3.75 7.87
N THR A 61 4.24 3.11 8.44
CA THR A 61 5.58 3.06 7.83
C THR A 61 5.54 2.33 6.49
N GLU A 62 4.95 1.14 6.47
CA GLU A 62 4.80 0.32 5.27
C GLU A 62 3.99 1.02 4.18
N LEU A 63 2.90 1.68 4.56
CA LEU A 63 2.12 2.50 3.64
C LEU A 63 2.96 3.61 3.01
N LEU A 64 3.74 4.34 3.82
CA LEU A 64 4.58 5.43 3.34
C LEU A 64 5.72 4.95 2.45
N GLU A 65 6.32 3.80 2.75
CA GLU A 65 7.38 3.19 1.93
C GLU A 65 6.83 2.75 0.57
N ALA A 66 5.69 2.04 0.57
CA ALA A 66 5.02 1.61 -0.66
C ALA A 66 4.60 2.80 -1.53
N LEU A 67 4.00 3.85 -0.95
CA LEU A 67 3.62 5.05 -1.68
C LEU A 67 4.83 5.83 -2.22
N GLN A 68 5.94 5.90 -1.47
CA GLN A 68 7.16 6.53 -1.96
C GLN A 68 7.69 5.82 -3.21
N LEU A 69 7.70 4.48 -3.21
CA LEU A 69 8.09 3.69 -4.37
C LEU A 69 7.13 3.92 -5.55
N LEU A 70 5.82 3.97 -5.32
CA LEU A 70 4.85 4.20 -6.40
C LEU A 70 4.91 5.62 -6.98
N ILE A 71 5.18 6.64 -6.18
CA ILE A 71 5.20 8.03 -6.62
C ILE A 71 6.55 8.38 -7.27
N HIS A 72 7.66 8.00 -6.61
CA HIS A 72 9.02 8.41 -6.99
C HIS A 72 9.81 7.31 -7.68
N GLY A 73 9.29 6.08 -7.74
CA GLY A 73 9.92 4.99 -8.46
C GLY A 73 10.02 5.27 -9.96
N SER A 74 11.10 4.75 -10.54
CA SER A 74 11.31 4.74 -11.97
C SER A 74 10.21 3.94 -12.69
N GLU A 75 10.12 4.07 -14.01
CA GLU A 75 9.22 3.22 -14.82
C GLU A 75 9.52 1.73 -14.61
N SER A 76 10.79 1.37 -14.44
CA SER A 76 11.19 -0.01 -14.09
C SER A 76 10.70 -0.44 -12.71
N ASP A 77 10.74 0.43 -11.70
CA ASP A 77 10.25 0.09 -10.35
C ASP A 77 8.74 -0.13 -10.36
N LYS A 78 8.01 0.73 -11.08
CA LYS A 78 6.56 0.62 -11.28
C LYS A 78 6.19 -0.65 -12.04
N LEU A 79 6.94 -0.99 -13.09
CA LEU A 79 6.75 -2.23 -13.84
C LEU A 79 7.05 -3.45 -12.97
N HIS A 80 8.13 -3.43 -12.20
CA HIS A 80 8.48 -4.52 -11.29
C HIS A 80 7.38 -4.73 -10.24
N PHE A 81 6.90 -3.64 -9.63
CA PHE A 81 5.78 -3.66 -8.70
C PHE A 81 4.53 -4.28 -9.35
N LEU A 82 4.17 -3.88 -10.57
CA LEU A 82 3.06 -4.49 -11.29
C LEU A 82 3.29 -5.98 -11.57
N PHE A 83 4.51 -6.39 -11.91
CA PHE A 83 4.81 -7.82 -12.06
C PHE A 83 4.63 -8.60 -10.76
N GLN A 84 5.00 -8.03 -9.60
CA GLN A 84 4.75 -8.65 -8.30
C GLN A 84 3.25 -8.76 -7.99
N VAL A 85 2.42 -7.81 -8.42
CA VAL A 85 0.95 -7.95 -8.39
C VAL A 85 0.47 -9.10 -9.27
N TYR A 86 1.19 -9.51 -10.33
CA TYR A 86 0.79 -10.63 -11.19
C TYR A 86 1.36 -11.99 -10.74
N ASP A 87 2.60 -12.01 -10.23
CA ASP A 87 3.36 -13.23 -9.91
C ASP A 87 3.43 -13.48 -8.40
N VAL A 88 2.35 -14.05 -7.85
CA VAL A 88 2.28 -14.47 -6.44
C VAL A 88 2.21 -16.01 -6.31
N ASP A 89 2.08 -16.72 -7.43
CA ASP A 89 2.03 -18.19 -7.46
C ASP A 89 3.43 -18.83 -7.60
N GLY A 90 4.50 -18.03 -7.62
CA GLY A 90 5.87 -18.53 -7.72
C GLY A 90 6.18 -19.20 -9.05
N ILE A 91 5.43 -18.89 -10.11
CA ILE A 91 5.74 -19.38 -11.46
C ILE A 91 6.78 -18.43 -12.04
N LYS A 92 8.05 -18.75 -11.74
CA LYS A 92 9.20 -18.25 -12.51
C LYS A 92 8.87 -18.35 -14.00
N LEU A 93 8.80 -17.20 -14.67
CA LEU A 93 9.05 -17.12 -16.10
C LEU A 93 10.53 -17.36 -16.40
#